data_AF-A0A7C7KWW2-F1
#
_entry.id   AF-A0A7C7KWW2-F1
#
_cell.length_a   1.000
_cell.length_b   1.000
_cell.length_c   1.000
_cell.angle_alpha   90.00
_cell.angle_beta   90.00
_cell.angle_gamma   90.00
#
_symmetry.space_group_name_H-M   'P 1'
#
loop_
_entity.id
_entity.type
_entity.pdbx_description
1 polymer ?
#
loop_
_entity_poly.entity_id
_entity_poly.type
_entity_poly.pdbx_seq_one_letter_code
_entity_poly.pdbx_strand_id
1 'polypeptide(L)'
;MEVSHMNRRAFTLIELLVVIAIIAILAAILFPVFAKAREKARMASCVNNMKQLALATLQYVQDYDEKFPRARFFPGRPVNQSHDGNPCYFWSDALEPYMKNWQILQCPS
;
A
#
# COMPACT_ATOMS: atom_id res chain seq x y z
N MET A 1 -10.64 -47.12 -45.79
CA MET A 1 -10.50 -46.00 -44.83
C MET A 1 -11.46 -46.27 -43.69
N GLU A 2 -10.97 -46.82 -42.59
CA GLU A 2 -11.79 -47.07 -41.39
C GLU A 2 -11.91 -45.78 -40.58
N VAL A 3 -13.14 -45.31 -40.35
CA VAL A 3 -13.41 -44.14 -39.50
C VAL A 3 -13.46 -44.61 -38.05
N SER A 4 -12.42 -44.31 -37.28
CA SER A 4 -12.38 -44.56 -35.84
C SER A 4 -13.35 -43.60 -35.13
N HIS A 5 -14.49 -44.12 -34.66
CA HIS A 5 -15.43 -43.36 -33.82
C HIS A 5 -14.80 -43.08 -32.45
N MET A 6 -14.26 -41.87 -32.29
CA MET A 6 -13.87 -41.34 -30.99
C MET A 6 -15.14 -41.18 -30.13
N ASN A 7 -15.28 -42.01 -29.11
CA ASN A 7 -16.43 -42.01 -28.21
C ASN A 7 -16.47 -40.68 -27.43
N ARG A 8 -17.25 -39.71 -27.91
CA ARG A 8 -17.40 -38.41 -27.23
C ARG A 8 -18.22 -38.64 -25.97
N ARG A 9 -17.58 -38.52 -24.80
CA ARG A 9 -18.27 -38.52 -23.51
C ARG A 9 -19.24 -37.34 -23.47
N ALA A 10 -20.53 -37.60 -23.48
CA ALA A 10 -21.55 -36.58 -23.25
C ALA A 10 -21.55 -36.25 -21.74
N PHE A 11 -21.35 -34.97 -21.41
CA PHE A 11 -21.44 -34.49 -20.04
C PHE A 11 -22.90 -34.49 -19.61
N THR A 12 -23.21 -35.04 -18.44
CA THR A 12 -24.58 -35.01 -17.93
C THR A 12 -24.90 -33.60 -17.38
N LEU A 13 -26.14 -33.15 -17.55
CA LEU A 13 -26.58 -31.85 -16.99
C LEU A 13 -26.39 -31.77 -15.47
N ILE A 14 -26.49 -32.91 -14.78
CA ILE A 14 -26.34 -33.00 -13.32
C ILE A 14 -24.90 -32.76 -12.91
N GLU A 15 -23.92 -33.33 -13.61
CA GLU A 15 -22.49 -33.09 -13.31
C GLU A 15 -22.14 -31.61 -13.47
N LEU A 16 -22.64 -30.95 -14.51
CA LEU A 16 -22.42 -29.51 -14.70
C LEU A 16 -23.06 -28.69 -13.58
N LEU A 17 -24.30 -29.03 -13.19
CA LEU A 17 -25.07 -28.33 -12.16
C LEU A 17 -24.39 -28.42 -10.78
N VAL A 18 -23.90 -29.59 -10.40
CA VAL A 18 -23.21 -29.78 -9.12
C VAL A 18 -21.91 -28.96 -9.08
N VAL A 19 -21.16 -28.89 -10.19
CA VAL A 19 -19.91 -28.14 -10.25
C VAL A 19 -20.15 -26.64 -10.04
N ILE A 20 -21.13 -26.05 -10.73
CA ILE A 20 -21.43 -24.63 -10.55
C ILE A 20 -21.96 -24.33 -9.14
N ALA A 21 -22.71 -25.26 -8.53
CA ALA A 21 -23.20 -25.12 -7.16
C ALA A 21 -22.03 -25.08 -6.16
N ILE A 22 -21.04 -25.97 -6.32
CA ILE A 22 -19.84 -25.97 -5.47
C ILE A 22 -19.04 -24.68 -5.64
N ILE A 23 -18.82 -24.23 -6.89
CA ILE A 23 -18.09 -22.97 -7.15
C ILE A 23 -18.82 -21.78 -6.52
N ALA A 24 -20.15 -21.72 -6.60
CA ALA A 24 -20.94 -20.64 -6.00
C ALA A 24 -20.80 -20.60 -4.48
N ILE A 25 -20.84 -21.76 -3.80
CA ILE A 25 -20.65 -21.84 -2.35
C ILE A 25 -19.24 -21.39 -1.95
N LEU A 26 -18.21 -21.88 -2.66
CA LEU A 26 -16.83 -21.49 -2.37
C LEU A 26 -16.60 -20.00 -2.59
N ALA A 27 -17.10 -19.45 -3.69
CA ALA A 27 -16.99 -18.03 -4.00
C ALA A 27 -17.69 -17.16 -2.94
N ALA A 28 -18.88 -17.56 -2.48
CA ALA A 28 -19.64 -16.86 -1.44
C ALA A 28 -18.85 -16.72 -0.12
N ILE A 29 -18.04 -17.72 0.23
CA ILE A 29 -17.16 -17.67 1.42
C ILE A 29 -15.87 -16.90 1.11
N LEU A 30 -15.31 -17.06 -0.09
CA LEU A 30 -14.02 -16.48 -0.45
C LEU A 30 -14.08 -14.96 -0.62
N PHE A 31 -15.14 -14.41 -1.20
CA PHE A 31 -15.28 -12.96 -1.41
C PHE A 31 -15.18 -12.12 -0.12
N PRO A 32 -15.95 -12.39 0.95
CA PRO A 32 -15.86 -11.61 2.18
C PRO A 32 -14.52 -11.77 2.89
N VAL A 33 -13.89 -12.95 2.80
CA VAL A 33 -12.57 -13.19 3.38
C VAL A 33 -11.49 -12.45 2.60
N PHE A 34 -11.56 -12.47 1.27
CA PHE A 34 -10.60 -11.79 0.40
C PHE A 34 -10.64 -10.27 0.58
N ALA A 35 -11.83 -9.68 0.75
CA ALA A 35 -11.97 -8.26 1.05
C ALA A 35 -11.23 -7.86 2.35
N LYS A 36 -11.42 -8.64 3.42
CA LYS A 36 -10.70 -8.44 4.70
C LYS A 36 -9.19 -8.64 4.55
N ALA A 37 -8.77 -9.68 3.83
CA ALA A 37 -7.35 -9.95 3.59
C ALA A 37 -6.66 -8.81 2.84
N ARG A 38 -7.34 -8.24 1.82
CA ARG A 38 -6.84 -7.09 1.06
C ARG A 38 -6.70 -5.85 1.94
N GLU A 39 -7.66 -5.58 2.83
CA GLU A 39 -7.58 -4.49 3.79
C GLU A 39 -6.40 -4.67 4.75
N LYS A 40 -6.20 -5.89 5.27
CA LYS A 40 -5.04 -6.23 6.12
C LYS A 40 -3.70 -6.07 5.39
N ALA A 41 -3.64 -6.42 4.11
CA ALA A 41 -2.45 -6.19 3.30
C ALA A 41 -2.14 -4.69 3.15
N ARG A 42 -3.15 -3.85 2.94
CA ARG A 42 -2.98 -2.38 2.91
C ARG A 42 -2.47 -1.83 4.24
N MET A 43 -3.03 -2.30 5.35
CA MET A 43 -2.54 -1.95 6.69
C MET A 43 -1.08 -2.36 6.89
N ALA A 44 -0.71 -3.58 6.50
CA ALA A 44 0.66 -4.08 6.65
C ALA A 44 1.66 -3.20 5.87
N SER A 45 1.32 -2.83 4.64
CA SER A 45 2.12 -1.89 3.84
C SER A 45 2.21 -0.51 4.50
N CYS A 46 1.11 0.03 5.02
CA CYS A 46 1.08 1.30 5.74
C CYS A 46 1.99 1.28 6.99
N VAL A 47 1.93 0.22 7.79
CA VAL A 47 2.80 0.04 8.97
C VAL A 47 4.26 -0.03 8.56
N ASN A 48 4.58 -0.71 7.46
CA ASN A 48 5.94 -0.74 6.94
C ASN A 48 6.43 0.64 6.47
N ASN A 49 5.56 1.43 5.83
CA ASN A 49 5.87 2.81 5.46
C ASN A 49 6.14 3.69 6.69
N MET A 50 5.31 3.59 7.73
CA MET A 50 5.52 4.31 9.00
C MET A 50 6.84 3.91 9.68
N LYS A 51 7.19 2.62 9.65
CA LYS A 51 8.48 2.15 10.17
C LYS A 51 9.66 2.78 9.41
N GLN A 52 9.56 2.90 8.08
CA GLN A 52 10.59 3.55 7.27
C GLN A 52 10.72 5.04 7.61
N LEU A 53 9.60 5.74 7.83
CA LEU A 53 9.60 7.14 8.26
C LEU A 53 10.21 7.33 9.65
N ALA A 54 9.88 6.44 10.60
CA ALA A 54 10.48 6.45 11.92
C ALA A 54 12.00 6.29 11.87
N LEU A 55 12.49 5.34 11.07
CA LEU A 55 13.93 5.13 10.85
C LEU A 55 14.59 6.35 10.21
N ALA A 56 13.98 6.93 9.17
CA ALA A 56 14.47 8.16 8.54
C ALA A 56 14.56 9.32 9.53
N THR A 57 13.57 9.44 10.42
CA THR A 57 13.53 10.47 11.46
C THR A 57 14.62 10.27 12.50
N LEU A 58 14.84 9.02 12.95
CA LEU A 58 15.91 8.70 13.89
C LEU A 58 17.29 8.97 13.29
N GLN A 59 17.49 8.69 12.00
CA GLN A 59 18.74 8.99 11.32
C GLN A 59 18.97 10.50 11.20
N TYR A 60 17.93 11.28 10.88
CA TYR A 60 18.00 12.75 10.92
C TYR A 60 18.40 13.27 12.30
N VAL A 61 17.77 12.75 13.36
CA VAL A 61 18.04 13.18 14.75
C VAL A 61 19.51 12.93 15.13
N GLN A 62 20.10 11.81 14.67
CA GLN A 62 21.51 11.51 14.89
C GLN A 62 22.45 12.50 14.19
N ASP A 63 22.09 12.95 12.98
CA ASP A 63 22.93 13.86 12.20
C ASP A 63 22.78 15.34 12.62
N TYR A 64 21.70 15.70 13.34
CA TYR A 64 21.33 17.08 13.70
C TYR A 64 21.28 17.34 15.23
N ASP A 65 22.29 16.92 15.98
CA ASP A 65 22.44 17.18 17.43
C ASP A 65 21.21 16.79 18.27
N GLU A 66 20.62 15.62 18.00
CA GLU A 66 19.43 15.11 18.70
C GLU A 66 18.17 15.98 18.51
N LYS A 67 18.14 16.85 17.49
CA LYS A 67 16.99 17.70 17.20
C LYS A 67 16.06 17.02 16.21
N PHE A 68 14.77 17.01 16.52
CA PHE A 68 13.74 16.59 15.58
C PHE A 68 13.56 17.60 14.44
N PRO A 69 13.15 17.14 13.23
CA PRO A 69 12.89 18.03 12.12
C PRO A 69 11.78 19.02 12.47
N ARG A 70 11.98 20.28 12.10
CA ARG A 70 10.95 21.32 12.30
C ARG A 70 9.74 21.01 11.43
N ALA A 71 8.54 21.14 12.01
CA ALA A 71 7.29 20.92 11.28
C ALA A 71 7.20 21.78 10.00
N ARG A 72 7.65 23.04 10.10
CA ARG A 72 7.82 23.97 8.98
C ARG A 72 9.04 24.85 9.24
N PHE A 73 9.79 25.19 8.19
CA PHE A 73 10.90 26.14 8.28
C PHE A 73 10.98 27.03 7.02
N PHE A 74 11.36 28.28 7.23
CA PHE A 74 11.55 29.29 6.19
C PHE A 74 13.03 29.69 6.16
N PRO A 75 13.84 29.19 5.21
CA PRO A 75 15.23 29.60 5.11
C PRO A 75 15.31 31.11 4.88
N GLY A 76 16.13 31.79 5.68
CA GLY A 76 16.35 33.22 5.58
C GLY A 76 15.32 34.12 6.26
N ARG A 77 14.35 33.59 7.05
CA ARG A 77 13.41 34.44 7.81
C ARG A 77 13.13 33.96 9.24
N PRO A 78 12.84 34.89 10.18
CA PRO A 78 12.29 34.56 11.49
C PRO A 78 10.83 34.04 11.35
N VAL A 79 10.43 33.15 12.26
CA VAL A 79 9.17 32.37 12.24
C VAL A 79 7.89 33.23 12.20
N ASN A 80 7.99 34.53 12.45
CA ASN A 80 6.88 35.48 12.51
C ASN A 80 6.65 36.30 11.22
N GLN A 81 7.35 36.01 10.12
CA GLN A 81 7.24 36.75 8.85
C GLN A 81 6.81 35.85 7.68
N SER A 82 5.63 35.24 7.81
CA SER A 82 4.98 34.49 6.72
C SER A 82 4.11 35.43 5.86
N HIS A 83 4.75 36.31 5.09
CA HIS A 83 4.11 37.00 3.98
C HIS A 83 5.05 36.97 2.76
N ASP A 84 4.44 36.69 1.61
CA ASP A 84 4.90 36.97 0.24
C ASP A 84 6.02 36.08 -0.35
N GLY A 85 5.63 34.91 -0.87
CA GLY A 85 6.35 34.24 -1.98
C GLY A 85 7.59 33.40 -1.63
N ASN A 86 7.95 33.23 -0.36
CA ASN A 86 9.10 32.38 0.01
C ASN A 86 8.72 30.89 0.09
N PRO A 87 9.61 29.97 -0.34
CA PRO A 87 9.37 28.54 -0.23
C PRO A 87 9.31 28.12 1.24
N CYS A 88 8.18 27.53 1.64
CA CYS A 88 7.99 26.89 2.94
C CYS A 88 8.45 25.43 2.82
N TYR A 89 9.42 25.02 3.64
CA TYR A 89 9.84 23.63 3.73
C TYR A 89 9.16 22.97 4.92
N PHE A 90 8.76 21.72 4.75
CA PHE A 90 8.16 20.87 5.75
C PHE A 90 9.18 19.88 6.33
N TRP A 91 8.79 19.23 7.42
CA TRP A 91 9.58 18.15 8.02
C TRP A 91 9.95 17.05 7.00
N SER A 92 9.06 16.76 6.04
CA SER A 92 9.29 15.75 5.02
C SER A 92 10.43 16.12 4.07
N ASP A 93 10.59 17.41 3.76
CA ASP A 93 11.70 17.88 2.91
C ASP A 93 13.05 17.73 3.64
N ALA A 94 13.07 17.92 4.97
CA ALA A 94 14.25 17.68 5.77
C ALA A 94 14.62 16.18 5.87
N LEU A 95 13.63 15.29 5.76
CA LEU A 95 13.85 13.84 5.78
C LEU A 95 14.15 13.25 4.40
N GLU A 96 14.00 14.01 3.31
CA GLU A 96 14.24 13.53 1.95
C GLU A 96 15.54 12.72 1.77
N PRO A 97 16.72 13.15 2.26
CA PRO A 97 17.95 12.37 2.08
C PRO A 97 17.94 11.02 2.81
N TYR A 98 17.10 10.86 3.83
CA TYR A 98 16.95 9.65 4.64
C TYR A 98 15.76 8.78 4.18
N MET A 99 14.85 9.36 3.39
CA MET A 99 13.72 8.66 2.80
C MET A 99 14.10 8.11 1.44
N LYS A 100 13.89 6.81 1.24
CA LYS A 100 14.17 6.17 -0.06
C LYS A 100 13.22 6.62 -1.18
N ASN A 101 12.00 7.03 -0.82
CA ASN A 101 10.93 7.37 -1.76
C ASN A 101 9.85 8.21 -1.06
N TRP A 102 9.35 9.23 -1.73
CA TRP A 102 8.25 10.09 -1.27
C TRP A 102 6.91 9.35 -1.09
N GLN A 103 6.71 8.23 -1.80
CA GLN A 103 5.48 7.43 -1.71
C GLN A 103 5.25 6.84 -0.31
N ILE A 104 6.28 6.76 0.55
CA ILE A 104 6.13 6.24 1.91
C ILE A 104 5.34 7.19 2.84
N LEU A 105 5.17 8.46 2.45
CA LEU A 105 4.36 9.42 3.20
C LEU A 105 2.86 9.13 3.11
N GLN A 106 2.45 8.30 2.15
CA GLN A 106 1.05 7.94 1.94
C GLN A 106 0.83 6.46 2.22
N CYS A 107 -0.24 6.15 2.94
CA CYS A 107 -0.71 4.78 3.09
C CYS A 107 -1.63 4.40 1.93
N PRO A 108 -1.52 3.17 1.41
CA PRO A 108 -2.35 2.72 0.30
C PRO A 108 -3.83 2.63 0.71
N SER A 109 -4.70 3.22 -0.12
CA SER A 109 -6.16 3.21 0.02
C SER A 109 -6.84 1.97 -0.56
#